data_AF-A0A2V7SRK1-F1
#
_entry.id   AF-A0A2V7SRK1-F1
#
_cell.length_a   1.000
_cell.length_b   1.000
_cell.length_c   1.000
_cell.angle_alpha   90.00
_cell.angle_beta   90.00
_cell.angle_gamma   90.00
#
_symmetry.space_group_name_H-M   'P 1'
#
loop_
_entity.id
_entity.type
_entity.pdbx_description
1 polymer ?
#
loop_
_entity_poly.entity_id
_entity_poly.type
_entity_poly.pdbx_seq_one_letter_code
_entity_poly.pdbx_strand_id
1 'polypeptide(L)'
;MAADMRAVAKTGDAAAAKRLSAVPLYNATLRTTCVATRLFAGHADNALPQVARATVNCRLLPDYPPDSATAQLQRVLGDTAIHVKVVREATLSPASPLRPDVMGAVARSAAKYWPGAVIVPEMSTGATDGLYLRNAGIPVYGTTSIFDLIDGDRSHGRDERINVEAFHTSGDYFYDLVKSLSANVVP
;
A
#
# COMPACT_ATOMS: atom_id res chain seq x y z
N MET A 1 14.55 13.77 4.01
CA MET A 1 13.53 13.07 3.18
C MET A 1 13.80 13.16 1.69
N ALA A 2 13.59 14.29 1.00
CA ALA A 2 13.72 14.34 -0.48
C ALA A 2 15.14 14.03 -0.99
N ALA A 3 16.17 14.43 -0.26
CA ALA A 3 17.56 14.05 -0.56
C ALA A 3 17.77 12.54 -0.40
N ASP A 4 17.25 11.94 0.68
CA ASP A 4 17.36 10.50 0.94
C ASP A 4 16.60 9.69 -0.12
N MET A 5 15.38 10.10 -0.50
CA MET A 5 14.62 9.47 -1.59
C MET A 5 15.39 9.47 -2.90
N ARG A 6 16.02 10.61 -3.24
CA ARG A 6 16.85 10.73 -4.43
C ARG A 6 18.10 9.85 -4.36
N ALA A 7 18.74 9.75 -3.19
CA ALA A 7 19.91 8.89 -2.99
C ALA A 7 19.54 7.41 -3.16
N VAL A 8 18.46 6.96 -2.54
CA VAL A 8 17.96 5.59 -2.70
C VAL A 8 17.59 5.30 -4.16
N ALA A 9 16.84 6.19 -4.80
CA ALA A 9 16.41 5.99 -6.19
C ALA A 9 17.58 5.96 -7.21
N LYS A 10 18.65 6.72 -6.97
CA LYS A 10 19.79 6.81 -7.90
C LYS A 10 20.85 5.76 -7.67
N THR A 11 21.16 5.45 -6.41
CA THR A 11 22.35 4.64 -6.07
C THR A 11 22.07 3.51 -5.10
N GLY A 12 20.83 3.37 -4.60
CA GLY A 12 20.52 2.38 -3.57
C GLY A 12 21.22 2.64 -2.24
N ASP A 13 21.53 3.90 -1.91
CA ASP A 13 22.27 4.28 -0.70
C ASP A 13 21.65 3.67 0.58
N ALA A 14 22.39 2.76 1.22
CA ALA A 14 21.92 2.02 2.38
C ALA A 14 21.73 2.91 3.63
N ALA A 15 22.51 3.97 3.80
CA ALA A 15 22.38 4.88 4.92
C ALA A 15 21.13 5.76 4.74
N ALA A 16 20.86 6.23 3.52
CA ALA A 16 19.63 6.92 3.16
C ALA A 16 18.41 6.01 3.33
N ALA A 17 18.48 4.76 2.85
CA ALA A 17 17.42 3.77 3.03
C ALA A 17 17.14 3.52 4.52
N LYS A 18 18.18 3.39 5.35
CA LYS A 18 18.03 3.24 6.80
C LYS A 18 17.32 4.43 7.45
N ARG A 19 17.69 5.66 7.07
CA ARG A 19 17.01 6.88 7.57
C ARG A 19 15.55 6.94 7.15
N LEU A 20 15.24 6.65 5.89
CA LEU A 20 13.85 6.59 5.41
C LEU A 20 13.04 5.52 6.14
N SER A 21 13.65 4.37 6.41
CA SER A 21 13.00 3.25 7.10
C SER A 21 12.63 3.54 8.55
N ALA A 22 13.06 4.66 9.13
CA ALA A 22 12.57 5.11 10.43
C ALA A 22 11.08 5.55 10.37
N VAL A 23 10.59 5.89 9.17
CA VAL A 23 9.17 6.17 8.92
C VAL A 23 8.49 4.87 8.44
N PRO A 24 7.44 4.38 9.12
CA PRO A 24 6.79 3.11 8.77
C PRO A 24 6.35 3.01 7.30
N LEU A 25 5.82 4.10 6.74
CA LEU A 25 5.40 4.16 5.34
C LEU A 25 6.56 3.82 4.38
N TYR A 26 7.70 4.50 4.52
CA TYR A 26 8.85 4.25 3.66
C TYR A 26 9.51 2.91 3.97
N ASN A 27 9.48 2.44 5.22
CA ASN A 27 9.93 1.10 5.54
C ASN A 27 9.16 0.04 4.75
N ALA A 28 7.84 0.19 4.64
CA ALA A 28 6.98 -0.76 3.94
C ALA A 28 7.07 -0.67 2.41
N THR A 29 7.46 0.48 1.84
CA THR A 29 7.60 0.64 0.37
C THR A 29 9.00 0.33 -0.15
N LEU A 30 10.01 0.26 0.72
CA LEU A 30 11.40 -0.04 0.34
C LEU A 30 11.76 -1.53 0.42
N ARG A 31 10.90 -2.39 0.99
CA ARG A 31 11.15 -3.83 1.13
C ARG A 31 9.86 -4.61 1.35
N THR A 32 9.92 -5.91 1.06
CA THR A 32 8.88 -6.85 1.49
C THR A 32 8.80 -6.87 3.02
N THR A 33 7.59 -6.73 3.56
CA THR A 33 7.32 -6.82 5.00
C THR A 33 6.31 -7.94 5.27
N CYS A 34 6.43 -8.59 6.42
CA CYS A 34 5.53 -9.66 6.83
C CYS A 34 5.14 -9.46 8.30
N VAL A 35 3.84 -9.56 8.61
CA VAL A 35 3.31 -9.36 9.97
C VAL A 35 2.35 -10.50 10.32
N ALA A 36 2.48 -11.06 11.52
CA ALA A 36 1.50 -11.99 12.06
C ALA A 36 0.21 -11.24 12.40
N THR A 37 -0.87 -11.55 11.70
CA THR A 37 -2.16 -10.84 11.81
C THR A 37 -3.23 -11.65 12.55
N ARG A 38 -3.01 -12.95 12.74
CA ARG A 38 -3.87 -13.83 13.55
C ARG A 38 -3.03 -14.89 14.22
N LEU A 39 -3.26 -15.12 15.51
CA LEU A 39 -2.64 -16.18 16.30
C LEU A 39 -3.72 -17.09 16.90
N PHE A 40 -3.42 -18.38 16.99
CA PHE A 40 -4.26 -19.38 17.64
C PHE A 40 -3.36 -20.44 18.30
N ALA A 41 -3.59 -20.71 19.58
CA ALA A 41 -2.95 -21.81 20.31
C ALA A 41 -3.77 -22.18 21.56
N GLY A 42 -3.97 -23.48 21.79
CA GLY A 42 -4.65 -24.00 22.98
C GLY A 42 -6.17 -23.89 22.95
N HIS A 43 -6.82 -24.52 23.94
CA HIS A 43 -8.28 -24.51 24.09
C HIS A 43 -8.77 -24.59 25.56
N ALA A 44 -7.89 -24.74 26.54
CA ALA A 44 -8.24 -24.84 27.96
C ALA A 44 -7.04 -24.46 28.86
N ASP A 45 -7.33 -23.96 30.05
CA ASP A 45 -6.33 -23.41 31.00
C ASP A 45 -5.35 -24.47 31.54
N ASN A 46 -5.76 -25.74 31.54
CA ASN A 46 -4.99 -26.86 32.09
C ASN A 46 -4.53 -27.87 31.02
N ALA A 47 -4.68 -27.55 29.73
CA ALA A 47 -4.31 -28.44 28.63
C ALA A 47 -3.13 -27.87 27.83
N LEU A 48 -2.09 -28.68 27.65
CA LEU A 48 -0.95 -28.30 26.82
C LEU A 48 -1.38 -28.22 25.33
N PRO A 49 -1.13 -27.09 24.64
CA PRO A 49 -1.54 -26.92 23.26
C PRO A 49 -0.82 -27.89 22.32
N GLN A 50 -1.60 -28.66 21.54
CA GLN A 50 -1.04 -29.61 20.56
C GLN A 50 -0.70 -28.95 19.22
N VAL A 51 -1.32 -27.79 18.91
CA VAL A 51 -1.11 -27.04 17.67
C VAL A 51 -1.11 -25.55 17.98
N ALA A 52 -0.16 -24.84 17.38
CA ALA A 52 -0.17 -23.39 17.27
C ALA A 52 -0.20 -22.99 15.78
N ARG A 53 -0.95 -21.93 15.46
CA ARG A 53 -1.04 -21.39 14.09
C ARG A 53 -0.92 -19.88 14.11
N ALA A 54 -0.16 -19.35 13.16
CA ALA A 54 -0.11 -17.94 12.83
C ALA A 54 -0.52 -17.73 11.37
N THR A 55 -1.38 -16.73 11.12
CA THR A 55 -1.58 -16.18 9.78
C THR A 55 -0.62 -15.00 9.60
N VAL A 56 0.32 -15.13 8.67
CA VAL A 56 1.28 -14.10 8.34
C VAL A 56 0.84 -13.41 7.05
N ASN A 57 0.61 -12.10 7.12
CA ASN A 57 0.32 -11.28 5.96
C ASN A 57 1.63 -10.66 5.46
N CYS A 58 2.01 -10.98 4.23
CA CYS A 58 3.20 -10.42 3.60
C CYS A 58 2.80 -9.43 2.50
N ARG A 59 3.41 -8.25 2.52
CA ARG A 59 3.32 -7.23 1.47
C ARG A 59 4.58 -7.34 0.63
N LEU A 60 4.47 -7.99 -0.52
CA LEU A 60 5.59 -8.23 -1.43
C LEU A 60 5.90 -6.97 -2.24
N LEU A 61 7.19 -6.70 -2.46
CA LEU A 61 7.58 -5.77 -3.51
C LEU A 61 7.18 -6.31 -4.90
N PRO A 62 6.70 -5.46 -5.82
CA PRO A 62 6.20 -5.89 -7.13
C PRO A 62 7.20 -6.70 -7.97
N ASP A 63 8.50 -6.43 -7.83
CA ASP A 63 9.56 -7.04 -8.64
C ASP A 63 10.08 -8.37 -8.05
N TYR A 64 9.52 -8.83 -6.93
CA TYR A 64 9.93 -10.08 -6.30
C TYR A 64 9.03 -11.25 -6.72
N PRO A 65 9.58 -12.47 -6.86
CA PRO A 65 8.78 -13.66 -7.10
C PRO A 65 7.69 -13.86 -6.03
N PRO A 66 6.47 -14.29 -6.39
CA PRO A 66 5.36 -14.51 -5.46
C PRO A 66 5.69 -15.48 -4.30
N ASP A 67 6.53 -16.46 -4.56
CA ASP A 67 6.95 -17.51 -3.62
C ASP A 67 8.13 -17.10 -2.73
N SER A 68 8.78 -15.97 -3.02
CA SER A 68 10.00 -15.52 -2.32
C SER A 68 9.79 -15.34 -0.81
N ALA A 69 8.63 -14.85 -0.37
CA ALA A 69 8.31 -14.72 1.05
C ALA A 69 8.13 -16.09 1.72
N THR A 70 7.46 -17.04 1.06
CA THR A 70 7.30 -18.40 1.59
C THR A 70 8.65 -19.08 1.75
N ALA A 71 9.52 -19.00 0.74
CA ALA A 71 10.88 -19.53 0.81
C ALA A 71 11.72 -18.85 1.91
N GLN A 72 11.58 -17.52 2.08
CA GLN A 72 12.24 -16.79 3.16
C GLN A 72 11.78 -17.25 4.54
N LEU A 73 10.47 -17.42 4.75
CA LEU A 73 9.91 -17.88 6.02
C LEU A 73 10.38 -19.30 6.35
N GLN A 74 10.29 -20.23 5.39
CA GLN A 74 10.76 -21.61 5.56
C GLN A 74 12.24 -21.67 5.95
N ARG A 75 13.09 -20.89 5.29
CA ARG A 75 14.52 -20.84 5.58
C ARG A 75 14.83 -20.28 6.97
N VAL A 76 14.18 -19.18 7.37
CA VAL A 76 14.44 -18.55 8.68
C VAL A 76 13.93 -19.40 9.83
N LEU A 77 12.78 -20.06 9.66
CA LEU A 77 12.22 -20.95 10.67
C LEU A 77 13.09 -22.20 10.86
N GLY A 78 13.59 -22.79 9.77
CA GLY A 78 14.62 -23.84 9.83
C GLY A 78 14.22 -25.10 10.60
N ASP A 79 12.93 -25.29 10.88
CA ASP A 79 12.39 -26.37 11.70
C ASP A 79 11.36 -27.17 10.91
N THR A 80 11.59 -28.48 10.78
CA THR A 80 10.72 -29.40 10.04
C THR A 80 9.38 -29.66 10.72
N ALA A 81 9.24 -29.35 12.01
CA ALA A 81 7.96 -29.37 12.71
C ALA A 81 7.07 -28.17 12.35
N ILE A 82 7.62 -27.12 11.71
CA ILE A 82 6.87 -25.93 11.33
C ILE A 82 6.47 -26.01 9.85
N HIS A 83 5.17 -26.15 9.60
CA HIS A 83 4.63 -26.19 8.25
C HIS A 83 4.17 -24.80 7.80
N VAL A 84 4.82 -24.27 6.75
CA VAL A 84 4.43 -23.02 6.09
C VAL A 84 3.57 -23.35 4.86
N LYS A 85 2.35 -22.80 4.81
CA LYS A 85 1.41 -22.97 3.69
C LYS A 85 0.93 -21.60 3.20
N VAL A 86 0.92 -21.42 1.89
CA VAL A 86 0.29 -20.26 1.24
C VAL A 86 -1.24 -20.37 1.41
N VAL A 87 -1.85 -19.36 2.02
CA VAL A 87 -3.30 -19.29 2.22
C VAL A 87 -3.99 -18.58 1.05
N ARG A 88 -3.31 -17.61 0.44
CA ARG A 88 -3.78 -16.86 -0.73
C ARG A 88 -2.60 -16.57 -1.65
N GLU A 89 -2.73 -16.96 -2.91
CA GLU A 89 -1.72 -16.67 -3.93
C GLU A 89 -1.62 -15.17 -4.20
N ALA A 90 -0.38 -14.69 -4.39
CA ALA A 90 -0.16 -13.31 -4.78
C ALA A 90 -0.42 -13.15 -6.28
N THR A 91 -1.27 -12.19 -6.65
CA THR A 91 -1.49 -11.82 -8.05
C THR A 91 -0.58 -10.65 -8.39
N LEU A 92 0.40 -10.89 -9.25
CA LEU A 92 1.26 -9.82 -9.79
C LEU A 92 0.44 -8.92 -10.71
N SER A 93 0.80 -7.64 -10.73
CA SER A 93 0.16 -6.65 -11.59
C SER A 93 1.14 -5.51 -11.88
N PRO A 94 1.26 -5.06 -13.14
CA PRO A 94 2.14 -3.95 -13.48
C PRO A 94 1.63 -2.65 -12.84
N ALA A 95 2.54 -1.69 -12.63
CA ALA A 95 2.15 -0.34 -12.25
C ALA A 95 1.45 0.37 -13.43
N SER A 96 0.48 1.24 -13.11
CA SER A 96 -0.11 2.12 -14.13
C SER A 96 0.94 3.12 -14.64
N PRO A 97 0.99 3.41 -15.95
CA PRO A 97 1.87 4.46 -16.47
C PRO A 97 1.46 5.82 -15.93
N LEU A 98 2.42 6.71 -15.63
CA LEU A 98 2.12 8.08 -15.18
C LEU A 98 1.70 8.97 -16.36
N ARG A 99 0.44 8.83 -16.78
CA ARG A 99 -0.10 9.56 -17.92
C ARG A 99 -0.17 11.08 -17.65
N PRO A 100 0.36 11.95 -18.53
CA PRO A 100 0.35 13.40 -18.33
C PRO A 100 -1.05 14.01 -18.19
N ASP A 101 -2.03 13.49 -18.92
CA ASP A 101 -3.41 13.99 -18.88
C ASP A 101 -4.08 13.69 -17.54
N VAL A 102 -3.89 12.49 -16.99
CA VAL A 102 -4.39 12.11 -15.66
C VAL A 102 -3.68 12.89 -14.56
N MET A 103 -2.34 12.92 -14.59
CA MET A 103 -1.54 13.66 -13.59
C MET A 103 -1.89 15.16 -13.61
N GLY A 104 -2.08 15.74 -14.79
CA GLY A 104 -2.49 17.13 -14.95
C GLY A 104 -3.91 17.40 -14.43
N ALA A 105 -4.86 16.48 -14.67
CA ALA A 105 -6.22 16.60 -14.15
C ALA A 105 -6.26 16.53 -12.61
N VAL A 106 -5.50 15.61 -12.02
CA VAL A 106 -5.33 15.51 -10.56
C VAL A 106 -4.73 16.80 -10.01
N ALA A 107 -3.64 17.31 -10.58
CA ALA A 107 -2.98 18.53 -10.11
C ALA A 107 -3.89 19.77 -10.19
N ARG A 108 -4.61 19.95 -11.30
CA ARG A 108 -5.56 21.07 -11.45
C ARG A 108 -6.72 20.98 -10.47
N SER A 109 -7.29 19.79 -10.30
CA SER A 109 -8.42 19.58 -9.39
C SER A 109 -7.98 19.79 -7.95
N ALA A 110 -6.83 19.24 -7.56
CA ALA A 110 -6.28 19.40 -6.22
C ALA A 110 -5.97 20.86 -5.88
N ALA A 111 -5.41 21.64 -6.82
CA ALA A 111 -5.09 23.04 -6.61
C ALA A 111 -6.31 23.93 -6.28
N LYS A 112 -7.52 23.51 -6.69
CA LYS A 112 -8.77 24.20 -6.35
C LYS A 112 -9.13 24.05 -4.86
N TYR A 113 -8.92 22.85 -4.31
CA TYR A 113 -9.32 22.52 -2.94
C TYR A 113 -8.19 22.71 -1.93
N TRP A 114 -6.94 22.49 -2.35
CA TRP A 114 -5.72 22.61 -1.54
C TRP A 114 -4.67 23.43 -2.28
N PRO A 115 -4.77 24.78 -2.29
CA PRO A 115 -3.79 25.64 -2.95
C PRO A 115 -2.37 25.41 -2.43
N GLY A 116 -1.42 25.19 -3.35
CA GLY A 116 -0.02 24.92 -3.02
C GLY A 116 0.30 23.45 -2.69
N ALA A 117 -0.67 22.55 -2.70
CA ALA A 117 -0.43 21.12 -2.54
C ALA A 117 0.43 20.56 -3.69
N VAL A 118 1.41 19.73 -3.34
CA VAL A 118 2.28 19.04 -4.30
C VAL A 118 1.75 17.63 -4.55
N ILE A 119 1.59 17.26 -5.82
CA ILE A 119 1.18 15.92 -6.22
C ILE A 119 2.42 15.04 -6.40
N VAL A 120 2.46 13.94 -5.65
CA VAL A 120 3.56 12.96 -5.71
C VAL A 120 2.96 11.59 -6.00
N PRO A 121 3.32 10.93 -7.13
CA PRO A 121 2.99 9.54 -7.34
C PRO A 121 3.64 8.67 -6.27
N GLU A 122 2.86 7.77 -5.67
CA GLU A 122 3.35 6.85 -4.66
C GLU A 122 2.87 5.42 -4.89
N MET A 123 3.59 4.48 -4.30
CA MET A 123 3.15 3.09 -4.17
C MET A 123 2.40 2.94 -2.84
N SER A 124 1.12 2.60 -2.92
CA SER A 124 0.32 2.31 -1.72
C SER A 124 0.79 1.02 -1.05
N THR A 125 0.78 1.02 0.29
CA THR A 125 1.00 -0.17 1.12
C THR A 125 -0.27 -1.01 1.28
N GLY A 126 -1.43 -0.45 0.90
CA GLY A 126 -2.73 -1.10 0.88
C GLY A 126 -2.95 -1.96 -0.36
N ALA A 127 -4.04 -2.73 -0.35
CA ALA A 127 -4.51 -3.45 -1.54
C ALA A 127 -5.74 -2.75 -2.10
N THR A 128 -5.89 -2.77 -3.42
CA THR A 128 -7.09 -2.31 -4.12
C THR A 128 -7.44 -3.29 -5.23
N ASP A 129 -8.68 -3.24 -5.71
CA ASP A 129 -9.12 -4.03 -6.87
C ASP A 129 -8.46 -3.57 -8.18
N GLY A 130 -7.67 -2.50 -8.14
CA GLY A 130 -6.97 -1.97 -9.32
C GLY A 130 -6.03 -2.96 -9.98
N LEU A 131 -5.52 -3.96 -9.24
CA LEU A 131 -4.67 -5.01 -9.83
C LEU A 131 -5.41 -5.83 -10.90
N TYR A 132 -6.71 -6.09 -10.69
CA TYR A 132 -7.52 -6.88 -11.61
C TYR A 132 -7.77 -6.10 -12.92
N LEU A 133 -8.10 -4.81 -12.79
CA LEU A 133 -8.28 -3.93 -13.94
C LEU A 133 -6.98 -3.71 -14.73
N ARG A 134 -5.85 -3.51 -14.05
CA ARG A 134 -4.53 -3.38 -14.71
C ARG A 134 -4.14 -4.66 -15.45
N ASN A 135 -4.44 -5.83 -14.88
CA ASN A 135 -4.22 -7.12 -15.55
C ASN A 135 -5.17 -7.34 -16.73
N ALA A 136 -6.32 -6.66 -16.76
CA ALA A 136 -7.20 -6.60 -17.92
C ALA A 136 -6.83 -5.49 -18.93
N GLY A 137 -5.69 -4.81 -18.74
CA GLY A 137 -5.21 -3.76 -19.65
C GLY A 137 -5.79 -2.37 -19.40
N ILE A 138 -6.50 -2.15 -18.29
CA ILE A 138 -7.08 -0.86 -17.92
C ILE A 138 -6.20 -0.20 -16.85
N PRO A 139 -5.48 0.89 -17.17
CA PRO A 139 -4.73 1.65 -16.17
C PRO A 139 -5.64 2.19 -15.06
N VAL A 140 -5.21 2.03 -13.81
CA VAL A 140 -5.96 2.49 -12.62
C VAL A 140 -5.14 3.51 -11.85
N TYR A 141 -5.79 4.59 -11.44
CA TYR A 141 -5.19 5.68 -10.68
C TYR A 141 -6.01 5.91 -9.41
N GLY A 142 -5.35 5.72 -8.26
CA GLY A 142 -5.91 6.09 -6.96
C GLY A 142 -5.51 7.52 -6.63
N THR A 143 -6.45 8.30 -6.11
CA THR A 143 -6.19 9.58 -5.47
C THR A 143 -7.01 9.61 -4.19
N THR A 144 -6.52 10.32 -3.18
CA THR A 144 -7.27 10.55 -1.94
C THR A 144 -7.27 12.03 -1.64
N SER A 145 -8.37 12.46 -1.06
CA SER A 145 -8.65 13.79 -0.53
C SER A 145 -8.81 13.76 0.99
N ILE A 146 -8.56 12.60 1.59
CA ILE A 146 -8.51 12.35 3.02
C ILE A 146 -7.04 12.25 3.41
N PHE A 147 -6.59 13.11 4.32
CA PHE A 147 -5.18 13.22 4.70
C PHE A 147 -4.88 12.43 5.97
N ASP A 148 -4.42 11.19 5.77
CA ASP A 148 -4.16 10.22 6.84
C ASP A 148 -3.13 10.69 7.88
N LEU A 149 -2.18 11.55 7.48
CA LEU A 149 -1.12 12.05 8.38
C LEU A 149 -1.59 13.12 9.37
N ILE A 150 -2.72 13.78 9.09
CA ILE A 150 -3.25 14.85 9.93
C ILE A 150 -4.19 14.27 10.99
N ASP A 151 -5.05 13.33 10.60
CA ASP A 151 -6.08 12.75 11.48
C ASP A 151 -5.69 11.37 12.06
N GLY A 152 -4.60 10.79 11.57
CA GLY A 152 -4.09 9.46 11.92
C GLY A 152 -4.80 8.36 11.12
N ASP A 153 -4.03 7.57 10.37
CA ASP A 153 -4.55 6.37 9.70
C ASP A 153 -5.05 5.35 10.74
N ARG A 154 -6.33 5.01 10.65
CA ARG A 154 -7.01 4.02 11.50
C ARG A 154 -7.66 2.91 10.69
N SER A 155 -7.29 2.74 9.43
CA SER A 155 -7.82 1.71 8.56
C SER A 155 -7.70 0.33 9.24
N HIS A 156 -8.81 -0.40 9.36
CA HIS A 156 -8.92 -1.68 10.08
C HIS A 156 -8.60 -1.63 11.59
N GLY A 157 -8.54 -0.44 12.17
CA GLY A 157 -8.29 -0.20 13.58
C GLY A 157 -9.56 0.05 14.39
N ARG A 158 -9.40 0.22 15.71
CA ARG A 158 -10.50 0.66 16.58
C ARG A 158 -10.83 2.13 16.30
N ASP A 159 -12.13 2.43 16.19
CA ASP A 159 -12.65 3.76 15.91
C ASP A 159 -12.07 4.36 14.61
N GLU A 160 -12.05 3.56 13.54
CA GLU A 160 -11.80 4.04 12.18
C GLU A 160 -12.80 5.16 11.84
N ARG A 161 -12.29 6.31 11.41
CA ARG A 161 -13.07 7.54 11.21
C ARG A 161 -12.32 8.51 10.32
N ILE A 162 -13.06 9.48 9.80
CA ILE A 162 -12.56 10.60 9.02
C ILE A 162 -13.23 11.89 9.47
N ASN A 163 -12.61 13.04 9.19
CA ASN A 163 -13.23 14.34 9.42
C ASN A 163 -14.43 14.54 8.47
N VAL A 164 -15.54 15.09 8.99
CA VAL A 164 -16.78 15.32 8.22
C VAL A 164 -16.57 16.32 7.09
N GLU A 165 -15.82 17.40 7.34
CA GLU A 165 -15.47 18.38 6.31
C GLU A 165 -14.59 17.76 5.22
N ALA A 166 -13.63 16.91 5.61
CA ALA A 166 -12.80 16.19 4.66
C ALA A 166 -13.63 15.22 3.80
N PHE A 167 -14.66 14.57 4.37
CA PHE A 167 -15.57 13.72 3.61
C PHE A 167 -16.33 14.50 2.52
N HIS A 168 -16.90 15.65 2.86
CA HIS A 168 -17.62 16.48 1.89
C HIS A 168 -16.69 17.07 0.83
N THR A 169 -15.56 17.64 1.24
CA THR A 169 -14.54 18.17 0.32
C THR A 169 -14.03 17.08 -0.63
N SER A 170 -13.88 15.85 -0.13
CA SER A 170 -13.49 14.69 -0.92
C SER A 170 -14.51 14.37 -2.02
N GLY A 171 -15.81 14.40 -1.69
CA GLY A 171 -16.89 14.23 -2.66
C GLY A 171 -16.83 15.25 -3.80
N ASP A 172 -16.68 16.53 -3.46
CA ASP A 172 -16.59 17.63 -4.45
C ASP A 172 -15.33 17.50 -5.31
N TYR A 173 -14.20 17.15 -4.71
CA TYR A 173 -12.94 16.89 -5.43
C TYR A 173 -13.08 15.75 -6.44
N PHE A 174 -13.63 14.61 -6.03
CA PHE A 174 -13.82 13.48 -6.95
C PHE A 174 -14.79 13.82 -8.07
N TYR A 175 -15.88 14.54 -7.78
CA TYR A 175 -16.82 14.99 -8.80
C TYR A 175 -16.12 15.84 -9.88
N ASP A 176 -15.36 16.85 -9.47
CA ASP A 176 -14.63 17.72 -10.39
C ASP A 176 -13.54 16.99 -11.16
N LEU A 177 -12.81 16.07 -10.51
CA LEU A 177 -11.77 15.28 -11.16
C LEU A 177 -12.38 14.39 -12.26
N VAL A 178 -13.45 13.66 -11.94
CA VAL A 178 -14.13 12.80 -12.91
C VAL A 178 -14.68 13.64 -14.06
N LYS A 179 -15.33 14.77 -13.77
CA LYS A 179 -15.85 15.69 -14.79
C LYS A 179 -14.75 16.23 -15.70
N SER A 180 -13.61 16.61 -15.14
CA SER A 180 -12.43 17.10 -15.87
C SER A 180 -11.85 16.03 -16.80
N LEU A 181 -11.77 14.78 -16.32
CA LEU A 181 -11.29 13.64 -17.11
C LEU A 181 -12.28 13.23 -18.21
N SER A 182 -13.59 13.33 -17.96
CA SER A 182 -14.61 12.96 -18.94
C SER A 182 -14.88 14.05 -19.98
N ALA A 183 -14.59 15.32 -19.67
CA ALA A 183 -14.87 16.45 -20.58
C ALA A 183 -13.98 16.48 -21.83
N ASN A 184 -12.82 15.82 -21.79
CA ASN A 184 -11.86 15.74 -22.91
C ASN A 184 -11.94 14.43 -23.69
N VAL A 185 -13.01 13.63 -23.50
CA VAL A 185 -13.26 12.47 -24.34
C VAL A 185 -13.80 12.98 -25.67
N VAL A 186 -12.88 13.36 -26.58
CA VAL A 186 -13.21 13.42 -28.00
C VAL A 186 -13.30 11.97 -28.49
N PRO A 187 -14.42 11.56 -29.11
CA PRO A 187 -14.60 10.20 -29.60
C PRO A 187 -13.54 9.80 -30.63
#